data_AF-A0A927RKF1-F1
#
_entry.id   AF-A0A927RKF1-F1
#
_cell.length_a   1.000
_cell.length_b   1.000
_cell.length_c   1.000
_cell.angle_alpha   90.00
_cell.angle_beta   90.00
_cell.angle_gamma   90.00
#
_symmetry.space_group_name_H-M   'P 1'
#
loop_
_entity.id
_entity.type
_entity.pdbx_description
1 polymer ?
#
loop_
_entity_poly.entity_id
_entity_poly.type
_entity_poly.pdbx_seq_one_letter_code
_entity_poly.pdbx_strand_id
1 'polypeptide(L)'
;MIWRKIMLNNKLNRSHFDNPNIDLYDFSDYDYLTSKIIDKDYGFQTTQYNNPTGEGCYATSNEHLDSYMSRMHLKNKRVATVGSSGDQALNALFYGSKDVTLIDGNPYTRAFVEYKMALIKNLGYREFWKLLDKQFTTKLFSWETYARISHDLSEEARYFWDKIMLEQSEGHNGSYNPDDLQPVNIYYRLCNDYPFKSSSFYKYPLAYKKLQRILREGDFNLEFKNADVYDFNSALKGRYDAILLSNIMEYTDYHKYTQFLQRLRDLKLNPNGIIQYNYTYRFGPHERFCLLTSPRIKQKAKIKYCNGHYAYFLTKKQNSKEKEMGR
;
A
#
# COMPACT_ATOMS: atom_id res chain seq x y z
N MET A 1 -10.08 10.58 13.19
CA MET A 1 -10.40 11.96 13.66
C MET A 1 -9.30 13.02 13.40
N ILE A 2 -8.13 12.67 12.83
CA ILE A 2 -6.99 13.60 12.60
C ILE A 2 -6.98 14.20 11.18
N TRP A 3 -7.50 13.47 10.18
CA TRP A 3 -7.54 13.90 8.77
C TRP A 3 -8.36 15.20 8.53
N ARG A 4 -9.40 15.45 9.32
CA ARG A 4 -10.30 16.60 9.17
C ARG A 4 -9.65 17.95 9.52
N LYS A 5 -8.64 17.99 10.39
CA LYS A 5 -7.97 19.24 10.81
C LYS A 5 -6.86 19.69 9.86
N ILE A 6 -6.26 18.78 9.10
CA ILE A 6 -5.12 19.08 8.21
C ILE A 6 -5.62 19.63 6.86
N MET A 7 -6.74 19.12 6.34
CA MET A 7 -7.32 19.57 5.07
C MET A 7 -7.94 20.98 5.15
N LEU A 8 -8.46 21.39 6.31
CA LEU A 8 -9.07 22.72 6.49
C LEU A 8 -8.04 23.86 6.55
N ASN A 9 -6.80 23.58 6.96
CA ASN A 9 -5.76 24.63 7.11
C ASN A 9 -4.98 24.94 5.82
N ASN A 10 -5.11 24.14 4.75
CA ASN A 10 -4.39 24.35 3.49
C ASN A 10 -5.24 25.00 2.38
N LYS A 11 -6.40 25.57 2.72
CA LYS A 11 -7.27 26.31 1.78
C LYS A 11 -6.95 27.80 1.61
N LEU A 12 -5.77 28.27 2.03
CA LEU A 12 -5.33 29.65 1.77
C LEU A 12 -4.23 29.65 0.71
N ASN A 13 -4.48 30.42 -0.36
CA ASN A 13 -3.64 30.69 -1.53
C ASN A 13 -3.80 29.78 -2.77
N ARG A 14 -4.95 29.89 -3.41
CA ARG A 14 -5.03 29.96 -4.89
C ARG A 14 -6.03 31.05 -5.29
N SER A 15 -5.61 32.31 -5.23
CA SER A 15 -6.24 33.38 -5.98
C SER A 15 -5.70 33.39 -7.42
N HIS A 16 -6.57 33.75 -8.37
CA HIS A 16 -6.38 33.81 -9.83
C HIS A 16 -6.69 32.50 -10.57
N PHE A 17 -7.98 32.27 -10.82
CA PHE A 17 -8.59 32.42 -12.16
C PHE A 17 -10.12 32.43 -11.98
N ASP A 18 -10.73 33.60 -12.19
CA ASP A 18 -12.18 33.79 -12.22
C ASP A 18 -12.75 33.46 -13.61
N ASN A 19 -13.80 32.63 -13.65
CA ASN A 19 -14.99 32.92 -14.46
C ASN A 19 -16.20 32.15 -13.89
N PRO A 20 -17.29 32.83 -13.50
CA PRO A 20 -18.47 32.22 -12.87
C PRO A 20 -19.50 31.80 -13.92
N ASN A 21 -20.08 30.62 -13.77
CA ASN A 21 -21.45 30.22 -14.12
C ASN A 21 -21.51 28.70 -14.27
N ILE A 22 -21.95 28.01 -13.21
CA ILE A 22 -22.70 26.75 -13.26
C ILE A 22 -23.37 26.63 -11.88
N ASP A 23 -24.71 26.59 -11.89
CA ASP A 23 -25.56 26.43 -10.72
C ASP A 23 -25.27 25.11 -10.00
N LEU A 24 -25.02 25.19 -8.69
CA LEU A 24 -24.88 24.04 -7.80
C LEU A 24 -26.27 23.60 -7.34
N TYR A 25 -26.71 22.42 -7.79
CA TYR A 25 -27.86 21.73 -7.21
C TYR A 25 -27.48 21.08 -5.87
N ASP A 26 -28.37 21.22 -4.89
CA ASP A 26 -28.31 20.70 -3.52
C ASP A 26 -28.58 19.18 -3.51
N PHE A 27 -27.64 18.40 -2.96
CA PHE A 27 -27.71 16.93 -2.84
C PHE A 27 -27.82 16.48 -1.37
N SER A 28 -28.44 17.28 -0.50
CA SER A 28 -28.52 17.00 0.94
C SER A 28 -29.39 15.79 1.35
N ASP A 29 -30.22 15.25 0.46
CA ASP A 29 -31.15 14.15 0.80
C ASP A 29 -30.60 12.73 0.56
N TYR A 30 -29.43 12.56 -0.08
CA TYR A 30 -28.90 11.24 -0.43
C TYR A 30 -28.00 10.61 0.67
N ASP A 31 -27.63 11.38 1.69
CA ASP A 31 -26.68 10.99 2.75
C ASP A 31 -27.28 10.06 3.83
N TYR A 32 -28.60 9.85 3.85
CA TYR A 32 -29.26 9.18 4.98
C TYR A 32 -29.33 7.64 4.86
N LEU A 33 -29.45 7.09 3.65
CA LEU A 33 -29.74 5.66 3.44
C LEU A 33 -28.50 4.74 3.41
N THR A 34 -27.31 5.27 3.12
CA THR A 34 -26.05 4.49 3.03
C THR A 34 -25.41 4.16 4.38
N SER A 35 -25.90 4.74 5.48
CA SER A 35 -25.27 4.65 6.80
C SER A 35 -25.63 3.42 7.65
N LYS A 36 -26.58 2.57 7.23
CA LYS A 36 -27.18 1.53 8.10
C LYS A 36 -26.84 0.06 7.81
N ILE A 37 -26.09 -0.28 6.76
CA ILE A 37 -25.98 -1.68 6.31
C ILE A 37 -24.71 -2.42 6.79
N ILE A 38 -23.74 -1.75 7.42
CA ILE A 38 -22.42 -2.35 7.75
C ILE A 38 -22.13 -2.37 9.26
N ASP A 39 -23.14 -2.64 10.09
CA ASP A 39 -22.90 -2.69 11.53
C ASP A 39 -23.66 -3.86 12.15
N LYS A 40 -22.92 -4.98 12.39
CA LYS A 40 -22.94 -5.66 13.70
C LYS A 40 -22.04 -6.89 13.89
N ASP A 41 -21.55 -7.58 12.86
CA ASP A 41 -21.05 -8.94 13.12
C ASP A 41 -19.52 -9.15 13.18
N TYR A 42 -18.67 -8.21 12.73
CA TYR A 42 -17.21 -8.47 12.63
C TYR A 42 -16.26 -7.36 13.09
N GLY A 43 -16.72 -6.37 13.87
CA GLY A 43 -15.82 -5.38 14.48
C GLY A 43 -15.15 -4.39 13.51
N PHE A 44 -15.67 -4.27 12.28
CA PHE A 44 -15.32 -3.18 11.38
C PHE A 44 -15.94 -1.88 11.89
N GLN A 45 -15.15 -1.02 12.54
CA GLN A 45 -15.63 0.31 12.92
C GLN A 45 -15.85 1.16 11.66
N THR A 46 -17.11 1.50 11.40
CA THR A 46 -17.51 2.37 10.31
C THR A 46 -17.15 3.83 10.62
N THR A 47 -16.25 4.43 9.84
CA THR A 47 -16.25 5.88 9.65
C THR A 47 -16.82 6.18 8.27
N GLN A 48 -18.06 6.71 8.28
CA GLN A 48 -18.76 7.47 7.21
C GLN A 48 -18.36 7.17 5.76
N TYR A 49 -19.19 6.38 5.08
CA TYR A 49 -19.20 6.20 3.62
C TYR A 49 -19.73 7.46 2.92
N ASN A 50 -18.86 8.44 2.84
CA ASN A 50 -18.65 9.30 1.69
C ASN A 50 -17.12 9.25 1.46
N ASN A 51 -16.58 9.52 0.27
CA ASN A 51 -15.13 9.73 0.15
C ASN A 51 -14.76 11.23 0.21
N PRO A 52 -14.83 11.91 1.38
CA PRO A 52 -14.19 13.19 1.59
C PRO A 52 -12.82 13.04 2.28
N THR A 53 -12.25 11.83 2.41
CA THR A 53 -11.06 11.55 3.24
C THR A 53 -9.79 11.12 2.50
N GLY A 54 -9.83 10.63 1.25
CA GLY A 54 -8.60 10.23 0.53
C GLY A 54 -8.01 8.88 0.99
N GLU A 55 -8.86 7.95 1.43
CA GLU A 55 -8.50 6.67 2.05
C GLU A 55 -8.46 5.47 1.07
N GLY A 56 -8.19 5.70 -0.22
CA GLY A 56 -7.99 4.63 -1.21
C GLY A 56 -6.68 3.86 -1.02
N CYS A 57 -6.59 2.65 -1.59
CA CYS A 57 -5.33 1.93 -1.76
C CYS A 57 -4.58 2.44 -2.99
N TYR A 58 -3.32 2.06 -3.18
CA TYR A 58 -2.66 2.21 -4.48
C TYR A 58 -2.75 0.90 -5.27
N ALA A 59 -3.12 0.96 -6.55
CA ALA A 59 -3.17 -0.23 -7.39
C ALA A 59 -1.80 -0.91 -7.51
N THR A 60 -0.73 -0.13 -7.52
CA THR A 60 0.67 -0.58 -7.50
C THR A 60 1.53 0.43 -6.74
N SER A 61 2.69 0.02 -6.25
CA SER A 61 3.69 0.94 -5.72
C SER A 61 4.25 1.82 -6.82
N ASN A 62 4.47 3.09 -6.52
CA ASN A 62 5.18 4.04 -7.36
C ASN A 62 6.72 3.92 -7.20
N GLU A 63 7.22 3.09 -6.28
CA GLU A 63 8.65 2.86 -6.07
C GLU A 63 9.27 1.98 -7.16
N HIS A 64 10.55 2.17 -7.46
CA HIS A 64 11.33 1.23 -8.27
C HIS A 64 11.82 0.04 -7.41
N LEU A 65 10.91 -0.77 -6.88
CA LEU A 65 11.23 -1.82 -5.89
C LEU A 65 12.35 -2.78 -6.33
N ASP A 66 12.35 -3.22 -7.58
CA ASP A 66 13.40 -4.09 -8.14
C ASP A 66 14.81 -3.52 -8.00
N SER A 67 14.92 -2.21 -8.06
CA SER A 67 16.19 -1.50 -8.13
C SER A 67 17.01 -1.65 -6.85
N TYR A 68 16.34 -1.89 -5.72
CA TYR A 68 16.98 -2.10 -4.42
C TYR A 68 16.65 -3.45 -3.77
N MET A 69 15.42 -3.98 -3.89
CA MET A 69 15.02 -5.22 -3.22
C MET A 69 15.77 -6.45 -3.75
N SER A 70 16.16 -6.43 -5.02
CA SER A 70 17.03 -7.47 -5.62
C SER A 70 18.39 -7.61 -4.92
N ARG A 71 18.84 -6.58 -4.21
CA ARG A 71 20.14 -6.52 -3.50
C ARG A 71 20.00 -6.62 -1.98
N MET A 72 18.81 -6.95 -1.48
CA MET A 72 18.54 -7.08 -0.04
C MET A 72 18.72 -8.52 0.49
N HIS A 73 18.97 -9.49 -0.40
CA HIS A 73 19.19 -10.90 -0.03
C HIS A 73 18.05 -11.49 0.82
N LEU A 74 16.80 -11.31 0.37
CA LEU A 74 15.59 -11.66 1.14
C LEU A 74 15.26 -13.16 1.21
N LYS A 75 16.07 -14.03 0.61
CA LYS A 75 15.83 -15.48 0.61
C LYS A 75 15.78 -16.01 2.05
N ASN A 76 14.67 -16.64 2.41
CA ASN A 76 14.37 -17.17 3.75
C ASN A 76 14.50 -16.12 4.87
N LYS A 77 14.34 -14.83 4.54
CA LYS A 77 14.38 -13.73 5.49
C LYS A 77 12.97 -13.35 5.94
N ARG A 78 12.87 -12.86 7.16
CA ARG A 78 11.62 -12.32 7.71
C ARG A 78 11.52 -10.84 7.41
N VAL A 79 10.43 -10.42 6.76
CA VAL A 79 10.27 -9.04 6.27
C VAL A 79 9.02 -8.41 6.89
N ALA A 80 9.14 -7.22 7.46
CA ALA A 80 8.00 -6.38 7.77
C ALA A 80 7.93 -5.24 6.77
N THR A 81 6.72 -4.88 6.37
CA THR A 81 6.51 -3.82 5.39
C THR A 81 5.25 -3.02 5.72
N VAL A 82 5.26 -1.73 5.39
CA VAL A 82 4.01 -0.97 5.28
C VAL A 82 3.21 -1.45 4.07
N GLY A 83 1.89 -1.22 4.11
CA GLY A 83 0.94 -1.73 3.13
C GLY A 83 0.65 -0.80 1.96
N SER A 84 -0.62 -0.45 1.82
CA SER A 84 -1.29 0.19 0.70
C SER A 84 -1.41 -0.69 -0.54
N SER A 85 -0.42 -0.69 -1.44
CA SER A 85 -0.49 -1.53 -2.65
C SER A 85 -0.18 -3.00 -2.37
N GLY A 86 0.56 -3.30 -1.31
CA GLY A 86 1.12 -4.62 -1.03
C GLY A 86 2.28 -5.03 -1.95
N ASP A 87 2.74 -4.16 -2.86
CA ASP A 87 3.81 -4.53 -3.80
C ASP A 87 5.16 -4.77 -3.10
N GLN A 88 5.45 -4.09 -1.99
CA GLN A 88 6.64 -4.39 -1.18
C GLN A 88 6.58 -5.82 -0.61
N ALA A 89 5.41 -6.27 -0.15
CA ALA A 89 5.22 -7.65 0.31
C ALA A 89 5.36 -8.67 -0.84
N LEU A 90 4.73 -8.42 -1.99
CA LEU A 90 4.84 -9.30 -3.16
C LEU A 90 6.29 -9.36 -3.69
N ASN A 91 7.03 -8.26 -3.66
CA ASN A 91 8.45 -8.27 -4.00
C ASN A 91 9.27 -9.06 -2.97
N ALA A 92 8.98 -8.94 -1.68
CA ALA A 92 9.66 -9.73 -0.66
C ALA A 92 9.51 -11.25 -0.92
N LEU A 93 8.28 -11.70 -1.22
CA LEU A 93 8.02 -13.08 -1.64
C LEU A 93 8.75 -13.44 -2.94
N PHE A 94 8.68 -12.58 -3.96
CA PHE A 94 9.37 -12.78 -5.24
C PHE A 94 10.89 -12.95 -5.10
N TYR A 95 11.51 -12.25 -4.14
CA TYR A 95 12.94 -12.36 -3.82
C TYR A 95 13.25 -13.46 -2.79
N GLY A 96 12.26 -14.26 -2.41
CA GLY A 96 12.43 -15.52 -1.67
C GLY A 96 12.19 -15.43 -0.17
N SER A 97 11.60 -14.35 0.34
CA SER A 97 11.08 -14.33 1.71
C SER A 97 9.93 -15.33 1.84
N LYS A 98 9.87 -16.02 2.97
CA LYS A 98 8.79 -16.95 3.31
C LYS A 98 7.94 -16.48 4.49
N ASP A 99 8.30 -15.37 5.12
CA ASP A 99 7.58 -14.83 6.26
C ASP A 99 7.56 -13.30 6.16
N VAL A 100 6.40 -12.79 5.76
CA VAL A 100 6.16 -11.38 5.49
C VAL A 100 5.03 -10.89 6.39
N THR A 101 5.24 -9.79 7.08
CA THR A 101 4.19 -9.07 7.80
C THR A 101 3.91 -7.75 7.10
N LEU A 102 2.68 -7.57 6.62
CA LEU A 102 2.19 -6.33 6.02
C LEU A 102 1.37 -5.57 7.06
N ILE A 103 1.78 -4.34 7.37
CA ILE A 103 1.13 -3.47 8.35
C ILE A 103 0.52 -2.28 7.63
N ASP A 104 -0.78 -2.03 7.82
CA ASP A 104 -1.45 -0.85 7.30
C ASP A 104 -2.52 -0.32 8.24
N GLY A 105 -2.71 1.01 8.28
CA GLY A 105 -3.80 1.62 9.03
C GLY A 105 -5.15 1.47 8.32
N ASN A 106 -5.15 1.32 6.99
CA ASN A 106 -6.34 1.11 6.19
C ASN A 106 -6.84 -0.34 6.33
N PRO A 107 -8.04 -0.57 6.90
CA PRO A 107 -8.57 -1.92 7.07
C PRO A 107 -8.83 -2.65 5.75
N TYR A 108 -8.98 -1.93 4.63
CA TYR A 108 -9.27 -2.51 3.32
C TYR A 108 -8.03 -3.03 2.59
N THR A 109 -6.83 -2.69 3.05
CA THR A 109 -5.58 -3.12 2.38
C THR A 109 -5.48 -4.63 2.27
N ARG A 110 -5.93 -5.39 3.29
CA ARG A 110 -5.94 -6.86 3.21
C ARG A 110 -6.78 -7.36 2.03
N ALA A 111 -8.04 -6.92 1.95
CA ALA A 111 -8.94 -7.33 0.87
C ALA A 111 -8.40 -6.95 -0.52
N PHE A 112 -7.76 -5.78 -0.63
CA PHE A 112 -7.15 -5.32 -1.87
C PHE A 112 -5.94 -6.16 -2.30
N VAL A 113 -5.03 -6.46 -1.37
CA VAL A 113 -3.84 -7.27 -1.64
C VAL A 113 -4.21 -8.70 -1.96
N GLU A 114 -5.18 -9.28 -1.26
CA GLU A 114 -5.71 -10.62 -1.57
C GLU A 114 -6.34 -10.67 -2.97
N TYR A 115 -7.11 -9.66 -3.37
CA TYR A 115 -7.65 -9.54 -4.74
C TYR A 115 -6.53 -9.55 -5.78
N LYS A 116 -5.49 -8.74 -5.57
CA LYS A 116 -4.32 -8.71 -6.46
C LYS A 116 -3.60 -10.05 -6.52
N MET A 117 -3.41 -10.71 -5.39
CA MET A 117 -2.81 -12.05 -5.34
C MET A 117 -3.65 -13.05 -6.13
N ALA A 118 -4.97 -13.05 -5.95
CA ALA A 118 -5.90 -13.93 -6.65
C ALA A 118 -5.92 -13.68 -8.17
N LEU A 119 -5.82 -12.41 -8.62
CA LEU A 119 -5.60 -12.09 -10.03
C LEU A 119 -4.31 -12.72 -10.56
N ILE A 120 -3.20 -12.60 -9.83
CA ILE A 120 -1.91 -13.17 -10.25
C ILE A 120 -1.98 -14.71 -10.26
N LYS A 121 -2.70 -15.33 -9.32
CA LYS A 121 -2.90 -16.80 -9.27
C LYS A 121 -3.70 -17.30 -10.47
N ASN A 122 -4.73 -16.58 -10.92
CA ASN A 122 -5.71 -17.10 -11.87
C ASN A 122 -5.54 -16.62 -13.31
N LEU A 123 -4.91 -15.47 -13.53
CA LEU A 123 -4.84 -14.86 -14.86
C LEU A 123 -3.53 -15.17 -15.60
N GLY A 124 -3.58 -15.09 -16.93
CA GLY A 124 -2.37 -15.07 -17.73
C GLY A 124 -1.67 -13.70 -17.66
N TYR A 125 -0.35 -13.66 -17.86
CA TYR A 125 0.43 -12.41 -17.81
C TYR A 125 -0.18 -11.29 -18.67
N ARG A 126 -0.51 -11.58 -19.94
CA ARG A 126 -1.06 -10.57 -20.87
C ARG A 126 -2.41 -10.03 -20.42
N GLU A 127 -3.24 -10.90 -19.86
CA GLU A 127 -4.56 -10.55 -19.37
C GLU A 127 -4.46 -9.67 -18.12
N PHE A 128 -3.71 -10.12 -17.12
CA PHE A 128 -3.44 -9.35 -15.91
C PHE A 128 -2.83 -7.97 -16.23
N TRP A 129 -1.84 -7.93 -17.12
CA TRP A 129 -1.17 -6.70 -17.50
C TRP A 129 -2.12 -5.69 -18.17
N LYS A 130 -3.07 -6.19 -19.00
CA LYS A 130 -4.11 -5.38 -19.63
C LYS A 130 -5.06 -4.79 -18.60
N LEU A 131 -5.46 -5.52 -17.56
CA LEU A 131 -6.34 -4.98 -16.50
C LEU A 131 -5.71 -3.79 -15.75
N LEU A 132 -4.38 -3.72 -15.71
CA LEU A 132 -3.62 -2.60 -15.13
C LEU A 132 -3.35 -1.47 -16.13
N ASP A 133 -3.84 -1.55 -17.36
CA ASP A 133 -3.80 -0.44 -18.32
C ASP A 133 -4.97 0.51 -18.05
N LYS A 134 -4.71 1.83 -18.13
CA LYS A 134 -5.69 2.90 -17.91
C LYS A 134 -7.00 2.65 -18.65
N GLN A 135 -6.91 2.18 -19.90
CA GLN A 135 -8.08 1.93 -20.76
C GLN A 135 -8.97 0.77 -20.28
N PHE A 136 -8.46 -0.11 -19.41
CA PHE A 136 -9.14 -1.31 -18.96
C PHE A 136 -9.28 -1.40 -17.43
N THR A 137 -9.00 -0.30 -16.71
CA THR A 137 -9.13 -0.23 -15.24
C THR A 137 -10.54 -0.52 -14.75
N THR A 138 -11.57 -0.22 -15.55
CA THR A 138 -12.96 -0.60 -15.26
C THR A 138 -13.19 -2.11 -15.25
N LYS A 139 -12.39 -2.88 -16.00
CA LYS A 139 -12.45 -4.36 -15.99
C LYS A 139 -11.69 -4.97 -14.82
N LEU A 140 -10.80 -4.23 -14.17
CA LEU A 140 -10.04 -4.72 -13.02
C LEU A 140 -10.97 -5.13 -11.86
N PHE A 141 -12.04 -4.37 -11.65
CA PHE A 141 -13.04 -4.57 -10.60
C PHE A 141 -14.44 -4.85 -11.17
N SER A 142 -14.52 -5.69 -12.21
CA SER A 142 -15.80 -6.15 -12.77
C SER A 142 -16.24 -7.48 -12.18
N TRP A 143 -17.55 -7.77 -12.25
CA TRP A 143 -18.11 -9.07 -11.88
C TRP A 143 -17.42 -10.24 -12.61
N GLU A 144 -17.14 -10.08 -13.91
CA GLU A 144 -16.45 -11.10 -14.72
C GLU A 144 -15.07 -11.45 -14.14
N THR A 145 -14.28 -10.43 -13.80
CA THR A 145 -12.96 -10.61 -13.20
C THR A 145 -13.09 -11.20 -11.80
N TYR A 146 -14.03 -10.69 -10.99
CA TYR A 146 -14.25 -11.15 -9.62
C TYR A 146 -14.69 -12.61 -9.54
N ALA A 147 -15.67 -13.02 -10.36
CA ALA A 147 -16.19 -14.38 -10.38
C ALA A 147 -15.10 -15.42 -10.62
N ARG A 148 -14.07 -15.06 -11.40
CA ARG A 148 -12.93 -15.94 -11.71
C ARG A 148 -11.93 -16.08 -10.59
N ILE A 149 -11.87 -15.14 -9.63
CA ILE A 149 -10.84 -15.11 -8.60
C ILE A 149 -11.37 -15.27 -7.18
N SER A 150 -12.69 -15.12 -6.99
CA SER A 150 -13.30 -15.05 -5.66
C SER A 150 -12.98 -16.29 -4.80
N HIS A 151 -12.90 -17.47 -5.42
CA HIS A 151 -12.54 -18.75 -4.79
C HIS A 151 -11.16 -18.77 -4.13
N ASP A 152 -10.28 -17.83 -4.46
CA ASP A 152 -8.94 -17.70 -3.90
C ASP A 152 -8.84 -16.64 -2.78
N LEU A 153 -9.94 -15.97 -2.43
CA LEU A 153 -10.00 -14.97 -1.37
C LEU A 153 -10.33 -15.60 -0.02
N SER A 154 -9.82 -15.02 1.06
CA SER A 154 -10.32 -15.32 2.40
C SER A 154 -11.80 -14.93 2.53
N GLU A 155 -12.48 -15.48 3.54
CA GLU A 155 -13.89 -15.16 3.81
C GLU A 155 -14.08 -13.65 4.03
N GLU A 156 -13.17 -13.00 4.76
CA GLU A 156 -13.28 -11.56 5.03
C GLU A 156 -13.05 -10.71 3.77
N ALA A 157 -12.06 -11.07 2.94
CA ALA A 157 -11.80 -10.38 1.68
C ALA A 157 -12.94 -10.61 0.69
N ARG A 158 -13.47 -11.85 0.60
CA ARG A 158 -14.63 -12.18 -0.22
C ARG A 158 -15.85 -11.37 0.20
N TYR A 159 -16.16 -11.32 1.49
CA TYR A 159 -17.29 -10.54 2.01
C TYR A 159 -17.19 -9.07 1.59
N PHE A 160 -16.01 -8.46 1.74
CA PHE A 160 -15.76 -7.10 1.27
C PHE A 160 -16.05 -6.94 -0.22
N TRP A 161 -15.51 -7.82 -1.07
CA TRP A 161 -15.70 -7.72 -2.51
C TRP A 161 -17.11 -8.06 -2.98
N ASP A 162 -17.81 -9.01 -2.34
CA ASP A 162 -19.21 -9.31 -2.59
C ASP A 162 -20.08 -8.06 -2.41
N LYS A 163 -19.85 -7.29 -1.32
CA LYS A 163 -20.56 -6.03 -1.10
C LYS A 163 -20.29 -5.00 -2.19
N ILE A 164 -19.02 -4.78 -2.54
CA ILE A 164 -18.63 -3.85 -3.62
C ILE A 164 -19.28 -4.25 -4.96
N MET A 165 -19.34 -5.55 -5.25
CA MET A 165 -19.87 -6.09 -6.50
C MET A 165 -21.41 -6.04 -6.54
N LEU A 166 -22.08 -6.29 -5.42
CA LEU A 166 -23.53 -6.13 -5.30
C LEU A 166 -23.95 -4.67 -5.48
N GLU A 167 -23.24 -3.73 -4.85
CA GLU A 167 -23.48 -2.29 -5.02
C GLU A 167 -23.37 -1.85 -6.49
N GLN A 168 -22.41 -2.39 -7.24
CA GLN A 168 -22.33 -2.14 -8.69
C GLN A 168 -23.61 -2.62 -9.40
N SER A 169 -24.10 -3.81 -9.06
CA SER A 169 -25.26 -4.42 -9.72
C SER A 169 -26.59 -3.74 -9.38
N GLU A 170 -26.77 -3.27 -8.14
CA GLU A 170 -28.00 -2.60 -7.70
C GLU A 170 -28.13 -1.18 -8.25
N GLY A 171 -27.01 -0.49 -8.47
CA GLY A 171 -26.99 0.80 -9.18
C GLY A 171 -27.48 0.75 -10.63
N HIS A 172 -27.70 -0.45 -11.19
CA HIS A 172 -28.23 -0.66 -12.54
C HIS A 172 -29.73 -1.01 -12.60
N ASN A 173 -30.41 -1.18 -11.46
CA ASN A 173 -31.84 -1.57 -11.41
C ASN A 173 -32.84 -0.41 -11.27
N GLY A 174 -32.36 0.83 -11.13
CA GLY A 174 -33.19 2.02 -11.33
C GLY A 174 -33.24 2.40 -12.81
N SER A 175 -34.39 2.86 -13.30
CA SER A 175 -34.67 3.29 -14.69
C SER A 175 -33.78 4.44 -15.18
N TYR A 176 -32.48 4.19 -15.32
CA TYR A 176 -31.48 5.15 -15.75
C TYR A 176 -30.88 4.72 -17.08
N ASN A 177 -30.82 5.68 -17.99
CA ASN A 177 -30.36 5.51 -19.37
C ASN A 177 -28.91 5.00 -19.40
N PRO A 178 -28.62 3.87 -20.09
CA PRO A 178 -27.26 3.31 -20.18
C PRO A 178 -26.21 4.28 -20.74
N ASP A 179 -26.63 5.27 -21.53
CA ASP A 179 -25.76 6.29 -22.11
C ASP A 179 -25.38 7.42 -21.13
N ASP A 180 -26.12 7.57 -20.01
CA ASP A 180 -25.86 8.58 -18.97
C ASP A 180 -24.95 8.06 -17.85
N LEU A 181 -24.64 6.76 -17.85
CA LEU A 181 -23.71 6.15 -16.91
C LEU A 181 -22.29 6.25 -17.49
N GLN A 182 -21.52 7.25 -17.04
CA GLN A 182 -20.13 6.93 -16.80
C GLN A 182 -20.14 5.92 -15.64
N PRO A 183 -19.82 4.63 -15.85
CA PRO A 183 -19.78 3.67 -14.77
C PRO A 183 -18.91 4.30 -13.69
N VAL A 184 -19.44 4.43 -12.48
CA VAL A 184 -18.67 4.93 -11.34
C VAL A 184 -17.44 4.03 -11.28
N ASN A 185 -16.31 4.55 -11.74
CA ASN A 185 -15.16 3.71 -11.94
C ASN A 185 -14.68 3.34 -10.55
N ILE A 186 -15.01 2.14 -10.09
CA ILE A 186 -14.63 1.61 -8.79
C ILE A 186 -13.13 1.69 -8.61
N TYR A 187 -12.37 1.67 -9.71
CA TYR A 187 -10.96 2.02 -9.70
C TYR A 187 -10.71 3.39 -9.07
N TYR A 188 -11.34 4.47 -9.53
CA TYR A 188 -11.12 5.81 -8.97
C TYR A 188 -11.72 5.99 -7.57
N ARG A 189 -12.61 5.09 -7.13
CA ARG A 189 -13.08 5.04 -5.74
C ARG A 189 -12.09 4.35 -4.80
N LEU A 190 -11.51 3.24 -5.25
CA LEU A 190 -10.66 2.37 -4.43
C LEU A 190 -9.17 2.66 -4.58
N CYS A 191 -8.76 3.27 -5.70
CA CYS A 191 -7.38 3.50 -6.08
C CYS A 191 -7.07 4.99 -6.20
N ASN A 192 -5.97 5.42 -5.55
CA ASN A 192 -5.55 6.81 -5.54
C ASN A 192 -4.70 7.25 -6.75
N ASP A 193 -4.22 6.32 -7.58
CA ASP A 193 -3.34 6.64 -8.72
C ASP A 193 -3.40 5.56 -9.80
N TYR A 194 -2.83 5.83 -10.98
CA TYR A 194 -2.65 4.86 -12.06
C TYR A 194 -1.58 3.82 -11.74
N PRO A 195 -1.65 2.61 -12.34
CA PRO A 195 -0.69 1.56 -12.06
C PRO A 195 0.71 1.90 -12.58
N PHE A 196 1.64 2.14 -11.67
CA PHE A 196 3.08 2.20 -11.90
C PHE A 196 3.70 0.79 -11.94
N LYS A 197 3.98 0.30 -13.14
CA LYS A 197 4.42 -1.09 -13.40
C LYS A 197 5.93 -1.29 -13.21
N SER A 198 6.48 -0.90 -12.06
CA SER A 198 7.93 -0.88 -11.83
C SER A 198 8.56 -2.22 -11.44
N SER A 199 7.80 -3.09 -10.79
CA SER A 199 8.28 -4.40 -10.30
C SER A 199 8.49 -5.39 -11.43
N SER A 200 9.42 -6.33 -11.28
CA SER A 200 9.85 -7.23 -12.36
C SER A 200 8.70 -8.08 -12.87
N PHE A 201 7.83 -8.54 -11.97
CA PHE A 201 6.66 -9.34 -12.31
C PHE A 201 5.57 -8.56 -13.06
N TYR A 202 5.61 -7.22 -13.10
CA TYR A 202 4.75 -6.43 -13.99
C TYR A 202 5.36 -6.22 -15.38
N LYS A 203 6.69 -6.31 -15.52
CA LYS A 203 7.41 -5.99 -16.76
C LYS A 203 7.71 -7.23 -17.61
N TYR A 204 7.95 -8.36 -16.97
CA TYR A 204 8.51 -9.55 -17.63
C TYR A 204 7.63 -10.79 -17.42
N PRO A 205 7.18 -11.47 -18.49
CA PRO A 205 6.35 -12.67 -18.39
C PRO A 205 6.94 -13.79 -17.53
N LEU A 206 8.26 -14.00 -17.58
CA LEU A 206 8.92 -15.04 -16.77
C LEU A 206 8.96 -14.68 -15.29
N ALA A 207 9.16 -13.39 -14.96
CA ALA A 207 9.09 -12.92 -13.58
C ALA A 207 7.66 -13.01 -13.03
N TYR A 208 6.66 -12.71 -13.84
CA TYR A 208 5.25 -12.94 -13.50
C TYR A 208 4.97 -14.42 -13.20
N LYS A 209 5.37 -15.33 -14.10
CA LYS A 209 5.20 -16.78 -13.90
C LYS A 209 5.89 -17.27 -12.63
N LYS A 210 7.07 -16.70 -12.30
CA LYS A 210 7.76 -17.01 -11.04
C LYS A 210 6.91 -16.61 -9.82
N LEU A 211 6.41 -15.38 -9.77
CA LEU A 211 5.55 -14.94 -8.66
C LEU A 211 4.24 -15.74 -8.60
N GLN A 212 3.59 -15.96 -9.75
CA GLN A 212 2.38 -16.78 -9.85
C GLN A 212 2.59 -18.18 -9.28
N ARG A 213 3.73 -18.83 -9.58
CA ARG A 213 4.08 -20.12 -9.01
C ARG A 213 4.23 -20.07 -7.50
N ILE A 214 4.94 -19.08 -6.95
CA ILE A 214 5.09 -18.87 -5.50
C ILE A 214 3.70 -18.75 -4.84
N LEU A 215 2.81 -17.95 -5.42
CA LEU A 215 1.46 -17.73 -4.89
C LEU A 215 0.56 -18.97 -4.96
N ARG A 216 0.75 -19.83 -5.97
CA ARG A 216 0.01 -21.10 -6.12
C ARG A 216 0.53 -22.21 -5.22
N GLU A 217 1.85 -22.28 -5.04
CA GLU A 217 2.49 -23.26 -4.15
C GLU A 217 2.13 -22.99 -2.67
N GLY A 218 1.96 -21.71 -2.28
CA GLY A 218 1.49 -21.36 -0.94
C GLY A 218 2.50 -21.61 0.18
N ASP A 219 3.75 -21.93 -0.13
CA ASP A 219 4.84 -22.15 0.84
C ASP A 219 5.43 -20.82 1.36
N PHE A 220 4.56 -19.99 1.96
CA PHE A 220 4.91 -18.74 2.62
C PHE A 220 3.84 -18.35 3.67
N ASN A 221 4.25 -17.53 4.64
CA ASN A 221 3.38 -16.83 5.56
C ASN A 221 3.29 -15.35 5.16
N LEU A 222 2.08 -14.85 4.92
CA LEU A 222 1.80 -13.43 4.75
C LEU A 222 0.79 -12.98 5.81
N GLU A 223 1.29 -12.39 6.89
CA GLU A 223 0.47 -11.88 7.99
C GLU A 223 0.04 -10.43 7.72
N PHE A 224 -1.26 -10.14 7.77
CA PHE A 224 -1.79 -8.79 7.72
C PHE A 224 -2.02 -8.25 9.13
N LYS A 225 -1.63 -7.01 9.39
CA LYS A 225 -1.95 -6.30 10.63
C LYS A 225 -2.53 -4.94 10.34
N ASN A 226 -3.71 -4.69 10.91
CA ASN A 226 -4.26 -3.36 10.95
C ASN A 226 -3.63 -2.59 12.11
N ALA A 227 -2.80 -1.60 11.82
CA ALA A 227 -2.18 -0.74 12.82
C ALA A 227 -1.77 0.60 12.20
N ASP A 228 -1.85 1.66 13.00
CA ASP A 228 -1.32 2.97 12.63
C ASP A 228 0.22 2.91 12.50
N VAL A 229 0.78 3.73 11.61
CA VAL A 229 2.23 3.82 11.41
C VAL A 229 2.99 4.22 12.68
N TYR A 230 2.37 4.97 13.60
CA TYR A 230 2.97 5.31 14.88
C TYR A 230 3.06 4.11 15.84
N ASP A 231 2.18 3.12 15.65
CA ASP A 231 2.14 1.86 16.38
C ASP A 231 2.86 0.72 15.64
N PHE A 232 3.62 1.04 14.57
CA PHE A 232 4.29 0.04 13.77
C PHE A 232 5.17 -0.91 14.61
N ASN A 233 5.93 -0.38 15.57
CA ASN A 233 6.82 -1.20 16.40
C ASN A 233 6.09 -2.14 17.37
N SER A 234 4.94 -1.71 17.91
CA SER A 234 4.11 -2.57 18.78
C SER A 234 3.42 -3.66 17.97
N ALA A 235 3.02 -3.36 16.72
CA ALA A 235 2.45 -4.32 15.79
C ALA A 235 3.43 -5.44 15.37
N LEU A 236 4.76 -5.21 15.42
CA LEU A 236 5.76 -6.23 15.11
C LEU A 236 5.74 -7.38 16.13
N LYS A 237 5.60 -8.63 15.66
CA LYS A 237 5.72 -9.83 16.49
C LYS A 237 7.14 -10.38 16.35
N GLY A 238 8.00 -10.28 17.36
CA GLY A 238 9.40 -10.74 17.27
C GLY A 238 10.28 -9.84 16.39
N ARG A 239 11.45 -10.36 15.98
CA ARG A 239 12.46 -9.61 15.21
C ARG A 239 12.39 -9.92 13.71
N TYR A 240 12.85 -8.98 12.89
CA TYR A 240 12.82 -9.02 11.43
C TYR A 240 14.21 -8.80 10.83
N ASP A 241 14.46 -9.37 9.64
CA ASP A 241 15.71 -9.17 8.90
C ASP A 241 15.65 -7.93 8.00
N ALA A 242 14.46 -7.59 7.51
CA ALA A 242 14.21 -6.37 6.77
C ALA A 242 12.92 -5.70 7.23
N ILE A 243 12.95 -4.36 7.31
CA ILE A 243 11.77 -3.52 7.52
C ILE A 243 11.70 -2.51 6.38
N LEU A 244 10.59 -2.45 5.67
CA LEU A 244 10.34 -1.56 4.53
C LEU A 244 9.23 -0.58 4.91
N LEU A 245 9.53 0.71 4.88
CA LEU A 245 8.61 1.75 5.36
C LEU A 245 8.14 2.68 4.25
N SER A 246 8.59 2.45 3.00
CA SER A 246 8.31 3.35 1.88
C SER A 246 8.73 4.78 2.25
N ASN A 247 7.99 5.81 1.83
CA ASN A 247 8.12 7.20 2.28
C ASN A 247 6.98 7.63 3.22
N ILE A 248 6.32 6.68 3.90
CA ILE A 248 5.07 6.93 4.64
C ILE A 248 5.18 8.05 5.68
N MET A 249 6.36 8.23 6.23
CA MET A 249 6.61 9.23 7.28
C MET A 249 6.67 10.66 6.72
N GLU A 250 6.85 10.85 5.41
CA GLU A 250 6.81 12.17 4.76
C GLU A 250 5.41 12.81 4.82
N TYR A 251 4.37 12.00 5.01
CA TYR A 251 3.00 12.45 5.17
C TYR A 251 2.64 12.82 6.62
N THR A 252 3.62 12.78 7.52
CA THR A 252 3.44 13.13 8.94
C THR A 252 3.97 14.52 9.23
N ASP A 253 3.49 15.14 10.32
CA ASP A 253 4.04 16.43 10.73
C ASP A 253 5.52 16.31 11.12
N TYR A 254 6.22 17.44 11.02
CA TYR A 254 7.65 17.54 11.23
C TYR A 254 8.12 16.95 12.58
N HIS A 255 7.34 17.17 13.64
CA HIS A 255 7.71 16.73 14.98
C HIS A 255 7.64 15.21 15.08
N LYS A 256 6.55 14.62 14.58
CA LYS A 256 6.37 13.16 14.55
C LYS A 256 7.38 12.46 13.65
N TYR A 257 7.67 13.04 12.47
CA TYR A 257 8.72 12.54 11.59
C TYR A 257 10.07 12.43 12.32
N THR A 258 10.46 13.49 13.02
CA THR A 258 11.73 13.56 13.75
C THR A 258 11.77 12.54 14.90
N GLN A 259 10.68 12.43 15.68
CA GLN A 259 10.59 11.42 16.75
C GLN A 259 10.70 9.99 16.20
N PHE A 260 10.05 9.71 15.07
CA PHE A 260 10.12 8.41 14.42
C PHE A 260 11.55 8.08 13.97
N LEU A 261 12.23 9.01 13.30
CA LEU A 261 13.62 8.82 12.86
C LEU A 261 14.56 8.50 14.04
N GLN A 262 14.36 9.14 15.19
CA GLN A 262 15.15 8.88 16.40
C GLN A 262 14.93 7.45 16.92
N ARG A 263 13.73 6.90 16.76
CA ARG A 263 13.31 5.57 17.23
C ARG A 263 13.49 4.44 16.21
N LEU A 264 13.93 4.73 14.97
CA LEU A 264 14.16 3.70 13.94
C LEU A 264 15.05 2.54 14.42
N ARG A 265 16.02 2.81 15.31
CA ARG A 265 16.93 1.78 15.85
C ARG A 265 16.27 0.84 16.85
N ASP A 266 15.17 1.27 17.44
CA ASP A 266 14.41 0.54 18.44
C ASP A 266 13.42 -0.43 17.80
N LEU A 267 13.28 -0.37 16.46
CA LEU A 267 12.56 -1.37 15.69
C LEU A 267 13.14 -2.76 15.94
N LYS A 268 12.25 -3.74 16.01
CA LYS A 268 12.58 -5.16 16.29
C LYS A 268 13.33 -5.78 15.10
N LEU A 269 14.62 -5.48 14.96
CA LEU A 269 15.51 -6.03 13.93
C LEU A 269 16.45 -7.09 14.48
N ASN A 270 16.71 -8.13 13.69
CA ASN A 270 17.81 -9.06 13.87
C ASN A 270 19.17 -8.35 13.75
N PRO A 271 20.26 -8.94 14.28
CA PRO A 271 21.62 -8.51 13.94
C PRO A 271 21.81 -8.46 12.43
N ASN A 272 22.44 -7.40 11.92
CA ASN A 272 22.61 -7.11 10.50
C ASN A 272 21.32 -6.85 9.72
N GLY A 273 20.18 -6.71 10.41
CA GLY A 273 18.91 -6.36 9.79
C GLY A 273 18.95 -4.96 9.14
N ILE A 274 18.14 -4.79 8.11
CA ILE A 274 18.09 -3.59 7.26
C ILE A 274 16.73 -2.89 7.43
N ILE A 275 16.74 -1.56 7.51
CA ILE A 275 15.53 -0.74 7.37
C ILE A 275 15.65 0.07 6.10
N GLN A 276 14.69 -0.05 5.19
CA GLN A 276 14.41 0.97 4.18
C GLN A 276 13.41 1.94 4.81
N TYR A 277 13.83 3.17 5.09
CA TYR A 277 12.99 4.13 5.84
C TYR A 277 12.44 5.29 5.00
N ASN A 278 12.96 5.47 3.78
CA ASN A 278 12.47 6.47 2.83
C ASN A 278 12.88 6.11 1.38
N TYR A 279 12.24 6.71 0.37
CA TYR A 279 12.70 6.78 -1.01
C TYR A 279 12.31 8.13 -1.66
N THR A 280 13.02 8.58 -2.69
CA THR A 280 12.70 9.82 -3.42
C THR A 280 13.08 9.74 -4.90
N TYR A 281 12.40 10.53 -5.73
CA TYR A 281 12.63 10.68 -7.18
C TYR A 281 13.71 11.68 -7.55
N ARG A 282 14.06 12.59 -6.65
CA ARG A 282 15.05 13.65 -6.91
C ARG A 282 15.87 13.89 -5.66
N PHE A 283 17.16 14.20 -5.86
CA PHE A 283 18.02 14.68 -4.79
C PHE A 283 17.54 16.10 -4.38
N GLY A 284 16.79 16.21 -3.28
CA GLY A 284 16.03 17.41 -2.90
C GLY A 284 16.38 17.95 -1.50
N PRO A 285 15.69 19.02 -1.06
CA PRO A 285 15.89 19.63 0.26
C PRO A 285 15.70 18.62 1.41
N HIS A 286 14.82 17.63 1.22
CA HIS A 286 14.53 16.58 2.17
C HIS A 286 15.73 15.65 2.43
N GLU A 287 16.59 15.39 1.42
CA GLU A 287 17.86 14.67 1.63
C GLU A 287 18.87 15.45 2.41
N ARG A 288 19.04 16.74 2.08
CA ARG A 288 19.88 17.63 2.89
C ARG A 288 19.39 17.56 4.32
N PHE A 289 18.07 17.59 4.53
CA PHE A 289 17.44 17.55 5.83
C PHE A 289 17.65 16.24 6.61
N CYS A 290 17.34 15.07 6.02
CA CYS A 290 17.59 13.76 6.65
C CYS A 290 19.07 13.54 7.01
N LEU A 291 19.98 14.08 6.19
CA LEU A 291 21.42 14.08 6.44
C LEU A 291 21.86 15.15 7.46
N LEU A 292 21.06 16.18 7.71
CA LEU A 292 21.39 17.29 8.62
C LEU A 292 20.80 17.10 10.03
N THR A 293 19.63 16.49 10.19
CA THR A 293 18.88 16.50 11.47
C THR A 293 19.14 15.35 12.42
N SER A 294 19.93 14.35 12.01
CA SER A 294 20.45 13.37 12.95
C SER A 294 21.89 13.01 12.60
N PRO A 295 22.88 13.62 13.28
CA PRO A 295 24.29 13.26 13.12
C PRO A 295 24.54 11.75 13.29
N ARG A 296 23.71 11.08 14.11
CA ARG A 296 23.73 9.63 14.33
C ARG A 296 23.22 8.82 13.13
N ILE A 297 22.23 9.32 12.37
CA ILE A 297 21.73 8.67 11.14
C ILE A 297 22.69 8.94 9.98
N LYS A 298 23.20 10.18 9.85
CA LYS A 298 24.13 10.61 8.80
C LYS A 298 25.36 9.71 8.66
N GLN A 299 25.95 9.28 9.77
CA GLN A 299 27.16 8.43 9.75
C GLN A 299 26.90 6.96 9.34
N LYS A 300 25.63 6.51 9.32
CA LYS A 300 25.29 5.08 9.13
C LYS A 300 24.27 4.81 8.03
N ALA A 301 23.58 5.83 7.52
CA ALA A 301 22.63 5.68 6.44
C ALA A 301 23.38 5.42 5.12
N LYS A 302 23.04 4.32 4.45
CA LYS A 302 23.50 4.07 3.07
C LYS A 302 22.43 4.60 2.14
N ILE A 303 22.76 5.64 1.37
CA ILE A 303 21.92 6.09 0.26
C ILE A 303 22.32 5.27 -0.95
N LYS A 304 21.36 4.63 -1.62
CA LYS A 304 21.60 3.97 -2.90
C LYS A 304 20.80 4.66 -3.98
N TYR A 305 21.49 5.13 -5.02
CA TYR A 305 20.84 5.53 -6.26
C TYR A 305 20.49 4.29 -7.07
N CYS A 306 19.23 4.17 -7.47
CA CYS A 306 18.67 2.99 -8.08
C CYS A 306 17.65 3.43 -9.14
N ASN A 307 18.05 3.34 -10.43
CA ASN A 307 17.21 3.62 -11.60
C ASN A 307 16.50 4.99 -11.62
N GLY A 308 17.15 6.07 -11.17
CA GLY A 308 16.50 7.39 -11.11
C GLY A 308 16.16 7.87 -9.70
N HIS A 309 16.20 6.98 -8.70
CA HIS A 309 15.64 7.21 -7.37
C HIS A 309 16.67 6.96 -6.29
N TYR A 310 16.51 7.58 -5.14
CA TYR A 310 17.31 7.29 -3.96
C TYR A 310 16.48 6.51 -2.96
N ALA A 311 17.04 5.42 -2.44
CA ALA A 311 16.48 4.67 -1.31
C ALA A 311 17.44 4.72 -0.12
N TYR A 312 16.91 4.91 1.08
CA TYR A 312 17.70 5.14 2.29
C TYR A 312 17.64 3.94 3.21
N PHE A 313 18.83 3.45 3.58
CA PHE A 313 18.96 2.25 4.38
C PHE A 313 19.68 2.50 5.70
N LEU A 314 19.16 1.94 6.78
CA LEU A 314 19.87 1.78 8.04
C LEU A 314 20.17 0.30 8.29
N THR A 315 21.33 0.03 8.91
CA THR A 315 21.73 -1.32 9.30
C THR A 315 21.98 -1.40 10.80
N LYS A 316 21.45 -2.43 11.45
CA LYS A 316 21.75 -2.72 12.85
C LYS A 316 23.07 -3.48 12.94
N LYS A 317 24.16 -2.79 13.28
CA LYS A 317 25.46 -3.45 13.51
C LYS A 317 25.35 -4.44 14.69
N GLN A 318 25.93 -5.61 14.53
CA GLN A 318 26.12 -6.57 15.62
C GLN A 318 27.10 -5.98 16.64
N ASN A 319 26.77 -6.04 17.95
CA ASN A 319 27.69 -5.59 18.99
C ASN A 319 28.86 -6.58 19.08
N SER A 320 30.10 -6.09 19.11
CA SER A 320 31.32 -6.90 19.17
C SER A 320 31.35 -7.85 20.39
N LYS A 321 30.70 -7.48 21.49
CA LYS A 321 30.62 -8.31 22.71
C LYS A 321 29.77 -9.58 22.57
N GLU A 322 28.76 -9.61 21.71
CA GLU A 322 27.96 -10.83 21.47
C GLU A 322 28.73 -11.87 20.63
N LYS A 323 29.81 -11.45 19.96
CA LYS A 323 30.67 -12.34 19.17
C LYS A 323 31.65 -13.15 20.02
N GLU A 324 31.92 -12.70 21.24
CA GLU A 324 32.86 -13.35 22.17
C GLU A 324 32.17 -14.36 23.11
N MET A 325 30.86 -14.25 23.33
CA MET A 325 30.10 -15.17 24.19
C MET A 325 29.43 -16.34 23.45
N GLY A 326 29.68 -16.47 22.14
CA GLY A 326 29.14 -17.53 21.29
C GLY A 326 30.19 -18.54 20.84
N ARG A 327 31.08 -18.96 21.75
CA ARG A 327 32.00 -20.09 21.55
C ARG A 327 31.69 -21.21 22.53
#